data_AF-A0A7S2DQG8-F1
#
_entry.id   AF-A0A7S2DQG8-F1
#
_cell.length_a   1.000
_cell.length_b   1.000
_cell.length_c   1.000
_cell.angle_alpha   90.00
_cell.angle_beta   90.00
_cell.angle_gamma   90.00
#
_symmetry.space_group_name_H-M   'P 1'
#
loop_
_entity.id
_entity.type
_entity.pdbx_description
1 polymer ?
#
loop_
_entity_poly.entity_id
_entity_poly.type
_entity_poly.pdbx_seq_one_letter_code
_entity_poly.pdbx_strand_id
1 'polypeptide(L)'
;MDLGKLLRGEYASRYLVVSHRWVDPSHPDKSMEKMEQLRDWLLNNRTVEGVWLDFACLPQGKRTKTEKALFRASLDLVNLLYLGLRVLIFYDQQYTGRFWCCYEAFLAMHEAYAGGIRTAQNDSGFMVICLGASNDAAESS
;
A
#
# COMPACT_ATOMS: atom_id res chain seq x y z
N MET A 1 -12.61 -1.36 -11.71
CA MET A 1 -13.17 -1.19 -10.36
C MET A 1 -14.05 0.05 -10.36
N ASP A 2 -15.23 0.01 -9.75
CA ASP A 2 -16.09 1.21 -9.64
C ASP A 2 -15.64 2.08 -8.46
N LEU A 3 -15.44 3.38 -8.67
CA LEU A 3 -14.88 4.26 -7.64
C LEU A 3 -15.86 4.51 -6.48
N GLY A 4 -17.16 4.61 -6.76
CA GLY A 4 -18.16 4.79 -5.72
C GLY A 4 -18.23 3.56 -4.80
N LYS A 5 -18.16 2.36 -5.39
CA LYS A 5 -18.10 1.10 -4.65
C LYS A 5 -16.82 0.96 -3.83
N LEU A 6 -15.69 1.40 -4.36
CA LEU A 6 -14.41 1.45 -3.65
C LEU A 6 -14.49 2.31 -2.39
N LEU A 7 -14.98 3.54 -2.52
CA LEU A 7 -15.05 4.48 -1.39
C LEU A 7 -16.11 4.09 -0.33
N ARG A 8 -17.07 3.25 -0.69
CA ARG A 8 -18.01 2.62 0.26
C ARG A 8 -17.48 1.34 0.91
N GLY A 9 -16.25 0.93 0.58
CA GLY A 9 -15.62 -0.27 1.14
C GLY A 9 -16.15 -1.60 0.61
N GLU A 10 -16.91 -1.61 -0.50
CA GLU A 10 -17.52 -2.85 -1.05
C GLU A 10 -16.48 -3.87 -1.53
N TYR A 11 -15.23 -3.44 -1.70
CA TYR A 11 -14.09 -4.26 -2.13
C TYR A 11 -13.12 -4.62 -1.00
N ALA A 12 -13.26 -4.03 0.19
CA ALA A 12 -12.24 -4.08 1.25
C ALA A 12 -12.03 -5.47 1.87
N SER A 13 -13.00 -6.39 1.75
CA SER A 13 -12.86 -7.78 2.23
C SER A 13 -12.14 -8.71 1.26
N ARG A 14 -12.03 -8.31 -0.02
CA ARG A 14 -11.52 -9.14 -1.13
C ARG A 14 -10.19 -8.66 -1.65
N TYR A 15 -9.88 -7.38 -1.50
CA TYR A 15 -8.63 -6.80 -2.01
C TYR A 15 -7.85 -6.13 -0.89
N LEU A 16 -6.54 -6.32 -0.94
CA LEU A 16 -5.58 -5.77 0.01
C LEU A 16 -4.64 -4.81 -0.70
N VAL A 17 -4.23 -3.75 -0.02
CA VAL A 17 -3.18 -2.84 -0.49
C VAL A 17 -2.00 -2.92 0.47
N VAL A 18 -0.78 -2.99 -0.04
CA VAL A 18 0.42 -2.99 0.79
C VAL A 18 0.99 -1.58 0.86
N SER A 19 1.27 -1.13 2.09
CA SER A 19 2.05 0.07 2.35
C SER A 19 3.37 -0.32 2.99
N HIS A 20 4.47 0.10 2.38
CA HIS A 20 5.81 -0.25 2.85
C HIS A 20 6.85 0.75 2.38
N ARG A 21 7.98 0.78 3.09
CA ARG A 21 9.14 1.55 2.66
C ARG A 21 9.91 0.79 1.57
N TRP A 22 10.29 1.50 0.52
CA TRP A 22 11.32 1.05 -0.40
C TRP A 22 12.69 1.18 0.27
N VAL A 23 13.38 0.05 0.44
CA VAL A 23 14.72 0.01 1.03
C VAL A 23 15.80 0.47 0.05
N ASP A 24 15.56 0.26 -1.25
CA ASP A 24 16.49 0.57 -2.33
C ASP A 24 15.73 1.16 -3.54
N PRO A 25 16.27 2.17 -4.25
CA PRO A 25 15.60 2.81 -5.39
C PRO A 25 15.26 1.86 -6.56
N SER A 26 15.98 0.75 -6.69
CA SER A 26 15.79 -0.25 -7.75
C SER A 26 14.81 -1.36 -7.36
N HIS A 27 14.65 -1.65 -6.07
CA HIS A 27 13.82 -2.76 -5.61
C HIS A 27 13.39 -2.58 -4.14
N PRO A 28 12.09 -2.68 -3.82
CA PRO A 28 11.59 -2.38 -2.47
C PRO A 28 11.89 -3.47 -1.42
N ASP A 29 12.20 -4.69 -1.87
CA ASP A 29 12.33 -5.85 -0.98
C ASP A 29 13.36 -6.89 -1.47
N LYS A 30 14.62 -6.51 -1.61
CA LYS A 30 15.67 -7.43 -2.13
C LYS A 30 15.88 -8.66 -1.24
N SER A 31 15.64 -8.53 0.06
CA SER A 31 15.76 -9.61 1.05
C SER A 31 14.58 -10.59 1.07
N MET A 32 13.48 -10.28 0.36
CA MET A 32 12.21 -11.03 0.37
C MET A 32 11.48 -11.07 1.72
N GLU A 33 11.99 -10.39 2.76
CA GLU A 33 11.40 -10.41 4.10
C GLU A 33 9.93 -9.97 4.09
N LYS A 34 9.59 -8.91 3.35
CA LYS A 34 8.20 -8.43 3.27
C LYS A 34 7.33 -9.40 2.48
N MET A 35 7.87 -9.99 1.41
CA MET A 35 7.14 -10.98 0.60
C MET A 35 6.86 -12.26 1.37
N GLU A 36 7.77 -12.71 2.22
CA GLU A 36 7.56 -13.86 3.10
C GLU A 36 6.47 -13.56 4.14
N GLN A 37 6.54 -12.41 4.80
CA GLN A 37 5.51 -11.98 5.75
C GLN A 37 4.14 -11.82 5.07
N LEU A 38 4.10 -11.26 3.86
CA LEU A 38 2.87 -11.13 3.07
C LEU A 38 2.29 -12.51 2.73
N ARG A 39 3.14 -13.44 2.27
CA ARG A 39 2.72 -14.82 1.97
C ARG A 39 2.09 -15.46 3.21
N ASP A 40 2.77 -15.41 4.35
CA ASP A 40 2.31 -16.07 5.57
C ASP A 40 1.00 -15.43 6.08
N TRP A 41 0.87 -14.12 5.95
CA TRP A 41 -0.39 -13.43 6.23
C TRP A 41 -1.53 -13.89 5.30
N LEU A 42 -1.29 -13.99 3.99
CA LEU A 42 -2.28 -14.44 3.00
C LEU A 42 -2.68 -15.90 3.19
N LEU A 43 -1.76 -16.77 3.65
CA LEU A 43 -2.07 -18.17 3.96
C LEU A 43 -3.14 -18.30 5.06
N ASN A 44 -3.23 -17.29 5.95
CA ASN A 44 -4.22 -17.19 7.02
C ASN A 44 -5.46 -16.36 6.64
N ASN A 45 -5.46 -15.67 5.49
CA ASN A 45 -6.50 -14.73 5.07
C ASN A 45 -7.00 -15.03 3.64
N ARG A 46 -7.60 -16.21 3.47
CA ARG A 46 -7.99 -16.77 2.17
C ARG A 46 -9.13 -16.05 1.44
N THR A 47 -9.78 -15.09 2.10
CA THR A 47 -10.82 -14.24 1.47
C THR A 47 -10.22 -13.20 0.53
N VAL A 48 -8.92 -12.93 0.63
CA VAL A 48 -8.21 -12.01 -0.25
C VAL A 48 -8.01 -12.66 -1.61
N GLU A 49 -8.56 -12.02 -2.64
CA GLU A 49 -8.48 -12.44 -4.03
C GLU A 49 -7.39 -11.72 -4.82
N GLY A 50 -6.96 -10.54 -4.34
CA GLY A 50 -5.93 -9.76 -5.00
C GLY A 50 -5.21 -8.82 -4.04
N VAL A 51 -3.93 -8.61 -4.32
CA VAL A 51 -3.06 -7.71 -3.57
C VAL A 51 -2.54 -6.64 -4.52
N TRP A 52 -2.68 -5.38 -4.12
CA TRP A 52 -2.00 -4.27 -4.76
C TRP A 52 -0.66 -4.02 -4.07
N LEU A 53 0.42 -4.13 -4.84
CA LEU A 53 1.77 -3.74 -4.47
C LEU A 53 2.30 -2.88 -5.61
N ASP A 54 2.63 -1.61 -5.33
CA ASP A 54 3.06 -0.63 -6.33
C ASP A 54 4.13 -1.17 -7.29
N PHE A 55 5.15 -1.84 -6.75
CA PHE A 55 6.25 -2.41 -7.51
C PHE A 55 5.81 -3.51 -8.47
N ALA A 56 4.89 -4.39 -8.04
CA ALA A 56 4.42 -5.52 -8.82
C ALA A 56 3.26 -5.17 -9.77
N CYS A 57 2.48 -4.15 -9.44
CA CYS A 57 1.27 -3.79 -10.16
C CYS A 57 1.47 -2.66 -11.18
N LEU A 58 2.60 -1.95 -11.12
CA LEU A 58 2.93 -0.87 -12.06
C LEU A 58 4.19 -1.17 -12.88
N PRO A 59 4.32 -0.60 -14.09
CA PRO A 59 5.53 -0.72 -14.88
C PRO A 59 6.76 -0.17 -14.14
N GLN A 60 7.84 -0.95 -14.09
CA GLN A 60 9.11 -0.60 -13.45
C GLN A 60 10.25 -0.40 -14.44
N GLY A 61 11.33 0.25 -14.00
CA GLY A 61 12.54 0.44 -14.81
C GLY A 61 12.32 1.28 -16.07
N LYS A 62 12.87 0.82 -17.20
CA LYS A 62 12.78 1.54 -18.49
C LYS A 62 11.40 1.34 -19.10
N ARG A 63 10.55 2.36 -18.95
CA ARG A 63 9.17 2.39 -19.45
C ARG A 63 9.08 2.87 -20.90
N THR A 64 8.24 2.19 -21.70
CA THR A 64 7.72 2.65 -23.00
C THR A 64 6.85 3.90 -22.83
N LYS A 65 6.49 4.56 -23.95
CA LYS A 65 5.59 5.74 -23.90
C LYS A 65 4.24 5.41 -23.27
N THR A 66 3.66 4.25 -23.62
CA THR A 66 2.38 3.79 -23.09
C THR A 66 2.48 3.45 -21.60
N GLU A 67 3.53 2.77 -21.17
CA GLU A 67 3.74 2.47 -19.74
C GLU A 67 3.97 3.72 -18.90
N LYS A 68 4.66 4.74 -19.44
CA LYS A 68 4.80 6.04 -18.76
C LYS A 68 3.45 6.72 -18.57
N ALA A 69 2.58 6.66 -19.57
CA ALA A 69 1.22 7.21 -19.47
C ALA A 69 0.40 6.46 -18.42
N LEU A 70 0.43 5.11 -18.45
CA LEU A 70 -0.23 4.27 -17.46
C LEU A 70 0.27 4.57 -16.05
N PHE A 71 1.59 4.58 -15.84
CA PHE A 71 2.20 4.85 -14.53
C PHE A 71 1.73 6.20 -13.95
N ARG A 72 1.73 7.25 -14.78
CA ARG A 72 1.26 8.58 -14.35
C ARG A 72 -0.23 8.57 -13.98
N ALA A 73 -1.08 8.00 -14.84
CA ALA A 73 -2.51 7.91 -14.55
C ALA A 73 -2.81 7.08 -13.29
N SER A 74 -1.98 6.06 -13.00
CA SER A 74 -2.10 5.29 -11.77
C SER A 74 -1.75 6.11 -10.53
N LEU A 75 -0.72 6.95 -10.58
CA LEU A 75 -0.34 7.81 -9.45
C LEU A 75 -1.45 8.80 -9.07
N ASP A 76 -2.25 9.25 -10.03
CA ASP A 76 -3.37 10.18 -9.78
C ASP A 76 -4.52 9.53 -8.98
N LEU A 77 -4.57 8.19 -8.92
CA LEU A 77 -5.69 7.44 -8.33
C LEU A 77 -5.27 6.48 -7.22
N VAL A 78 -3.98 6.16 -7.08
CA VAL A 78 -3.49 5.11 -6.16
C VAL A 78 -3.84 5.41 -4.71
N ASN A 79 -3.88 6.69 -4.32
CA ASN A 79 -4.33 7.16 -3.01
C ASN A 79 -5.74 6.65 -2.65
N LEU A 80 -6.64 6.50 -3.63
CA LEU A 80 -8.00 6.01 -3.39
C LEU A 80 -8.02 4.53 -3.00
N LEU A 81 -7.00 3.76 -3.36
CA LEU A 81 -6.86 2.37 -2.92
C LEU A 81 -6.57 2.30 -1.41
N TYR A 82 -5.66 3.15 -0.91
CA TYR A 82 -5.34 3.22 0.52
C TYR A 82 -6.50 3.76 1.37
N LEU A 83 -7.40 4.55 0.77
CA LEU A 83 -8.59 5.08 1.44
C LEU A 83 -9.77 4.09 1.45
N GLY A 84 -9.92 3.27 0.40
CA GLY A 84 -11.12 2.44 0.18
C GLY A 84 -10.93 0.94 0.41
N LEU A 85 -9.69 0.45 0.50
CA LEU A 85 -9.37 -0.96 0.73
C LEU A 85 -8.71 -1.17 2.07
N ARG A 86 -8.62 -2.43 2.49
CA ARG A 86 -7.82 -2.81 3.65
C ARG A 86 -6.34 -2.64 3.32
N VAL A 87 -5.59 -1.98 4.21
CA VAL A 87 -4.16 -1.74 4.04
C VAL A 87 -3.34 -2.62 4.99
N LEU A 88 -2.39 -3.38 4.45
CA LEU A 88 -1.37 -4.08 5.23
C LEU A 88 -0.10 -3.21 5.26
N ILE A 89 0.24 -2.71 6.44
CA ILE A 89 1.38 -1.83 6.66
C ILE A 89 2.56 -2.67 7.15
N PHE A 90 3.63 -2.71 6.37
CA PHE A 90 4.93 -3.21 6.84
C PHE A 90 5.69 -2.07 7.50
N TYR A 91 5.66 -2.04 8.84
CA TYR A 91 6.21 -0.96 9.63
C TYR A 91 7.63 -1.31 10.11
N ASP A 92 8.63 -0.62 9.57
CA ASP A 92 10.02 -0.65 10.04
C ASP A 92 10.41 0.65 10.76
N GLN A 93 11.61 0.72 11.33
CA GLN A 93 12.08 1.88 12.09
C GLN A 93 12.16 3.18 11.27
N GLN A 94 12.30 3.09 9.94
CA GLN A 94 12.46 4.23 9.04
C GLN A 94 11.20 4.48 8.20
N TYR A 95 10.09 3.79 8.49
CA TYR A 95 8.83 3.91 7.79
C TYR A 95 8.30 5.34 7.83
N THR A 96 8.29 5.94 9.02
CA THR A 96 7.82 7.32 9.22
C THR A 96 8.75 8.39 8.64
N GLY A 97 9.96 8.00 8.22
CA GLY A 97 10.90 8.87 7.51
C GLY A 97 10.54 9.08 6.03
N ARG A 98 9.48 8.45 5.51
CA ARG A 98 9.03 8.59 4.12
C ARG A 98 7.63 9.19 4.06
N PHE A 99 7.49 10.32 3.36
CA PHE A 99 6.22 11.02 3.21
C PHE A 99 5.09 10.11 2.71
N TRP A 100 5.34 9.33 1.64
CA TRP A 100 4.33 8.46 1.05
C TRP A 100 3.84 7.39 2.03
N CYS A 101 4.74 6.74 2.76
CA CYS A 101 4.38 5.76 3.79
C CYS A 101 3.47 6.37 4.88
N CYS A 102 3.77 7.60 5.33
CA CYS A 102 2.93 8.32 6.28
C CYS A 102 1.57 8.70 5.68
N TYR A 103 1.54 9.14 4.42
CA TYR A 103 0.31 9.52 3.74
C TYR A 103 -0.60 8.32 3.48
N GLU A 104 -0.03 7.19 3.07
CA GLU A 104 -0.74 5.92 2.90
C GLU A 104 -1.32 5.42 4.22
N ALA A 105 -0.55 5.47 5.31
CA ALA A 105 -1.04 5.13 6.64
C ALA A 105 -2.13 6.09 7.12
N PHE A 106 -1.99 7.39 6.84
CA PHE A 106 -3.04 8.37 7.11
C PHE A 106 -4.34 7.98 6.39
N LEU A 107 -4.29 7.73 5.08
CA LEU A 107 -5.48 7.34 4.31
C LEU A 107 -6.13 6.05 4.83
N ALA A 108 -5.31 5.07 5.22
CA ALA A 108 -5.78 3.79 5.75
C ALA A 108 -6.55 3.91 7.09
N MET A 109 -6.30 4.99 7.84
CA MET A 109 -6.97 5.32 9.10
C MET A 109 -8.19 6.22 8.91
N HIS A 110 -8.53 6.56 7.67
CA HIS A 110 -9.62 7.45 7.32
C HIS A 110 -10.64 6.75 6.41
N GLU A 111 -11.83 7.35 6.32
CA GLU A 111 -12.88 6.92 5.39
C GLU A 111 -13.45 8.13 4.64
N ALA A 112 -13.91 7.88 3.42
CA ALA A 112 -14.63 8.87 2.64
C ALA A 112 -16.07 9.02 3.14
N TYR A 113 -16.57 10.25 3.18
CA TYR A 113 -17.97 10.56 3.46
C TYR A 113 -18.41 11.78 2.63
N ALA A 114 -19.70 12.14 2.68
CA ALA A 114 -20.25 13.21 1.84
C ALA A 114 -19.56 14.59 2.01
N GLY A 115 -18.94 14.86 3.16
CA GLY A 115 -18.23 16.10 3.45
C GLY A 115 -16.71 16.05 3.22
N GLY A 116 -16.17 14.94 2.70
CA GLY A 116 -14.74 14.76 2.45
C GLY A 116 -14.20 13.49 3.10
N ILE A 117 -13.17 13.64 3.93
CA ILE A 117 -12.46 12.53 4.59
C ILE A 117 -12.52 12.76 6.10
N ARG A 118 -12.78 11.69 6.86
CA ARG A 118 -12.79 11.72 8.33
C ARG A 118 -12.09 10.49 8.88
N THR A 119 -11.68 10.53 10.15
CA THR A 119 -11.14 9.34 10.84
C THR A 119 -12.16 8.22 10.80
N ALA A 120 -11.70 7.02 10.42
CA ALA A 120 -12.53 5.83 10.34
C ALA A 120 -13.17 5.54 11.71
N GLN A 121 -14.47 5.29 11.72
CA GLN A 121 -15.22 5.04 12.97
C GLN A 121 -15.17 3.56 13.41
N ASN A 122 -14.66 2.67 12.55
CA ASN A 122 -14.57 1.23 12.78
C ASN A 122 -13.11 0.77 12.68
N ASP A 123 -12.75 -0.23 13.49
CA ASP A 123 -11.36 -0.63 13.80
C ASP A 123 -10.55 -1.36 12.69
N SER A 124 -10.96 -1.39 11.41
CA SER A 124 -10.41 -2.43 10.50
C SER A 124 -10.00 -2.03 9.09
N GLY A 125 -9.75 -0.74 8.85
CA GLY A 125 -9.19 -0.25 7.57
C GLY A 125 -7.74 -0.72 7.33
N PHE A 126 -6.99 -1.09 8.37
CA PHE A 126 -5.59 -1.44 8.25
C PHE A 126 -5.13 -2.51 9.24
N MET A 127 -3.98 -3.12 8.95
CA MET A 127 -3.23 -4.00 9.85
C MET A 127 -1.76 -3.65 9.76
N VAL A 128 -1.03 -3.89 10.84
CA VAL A 128 0.40 -3.59 10.93
C VAL A 128 1.19 -4.87 11.18
N ILE A 129 2.20 -5.13 10.37
CA ILE A 129 3.25 -6.10 10.64
C ILE A 129 4.51 -5.30 10.93
N CYS A 130 4.97 -5.35 12.19
CA CYS A 130 6.21 -4.73 12.60
C CYS A 130 7.39 -5.58 12.11
N LEU A 131 8.20 -5.00 11.23
CA LEU A 131 9.48 -5.55 10.83
C LEU A 131 10.51 -5.02 11.84
N GLY A 132 11.39 -5.90 12.33
CA GLY A 132 12.39 -5.53 13.34
C GLY A 132 13.34 -4.42 12.89
N ALA A 133 14.34 -4.11 13.70
CA ALA A 133 15.39 -3.17 13.29
C ALA A 133 16.19 -3.76 12.12
N SER A 134 15.94 -3.29 10.88
CA SER A 134 16.86 -3.54 9.77
C SER A 134 18.07 -2.61 9.93
N ASN A 135 19.28 -3.17 9.92
CA ASN A 135 20.54 -2.43 10.07
C ASN A 135 20.92 -1.60 8.84
N ASP A 136 20.09 -1.58 7.81
CA ASP A 136 20.40 -0.96 6.53
C ASP A 136 19.95 0.52 6.55
N ALA A 137 20.90 1.40 6.85
CA ALA A 137 20.74 2.84 6.65
C ALA A 137 20.65 3.13 5.13
N ALA A 138 19.59 3.80 4.68
CA ALA A 138 19.43 4.14 3.27
C ALA A 138 20.15 5.44 2.88
N GLU A 139 20.66 5.44 1.65
CA GLU A 139 21.33 6.55 0.96
C GLU A 139 20.46 7.80 0.72
N SER A 140 21.20 8.89 0.59
CA SER A 140 20.82 10.29 0.35
C SER A 140 20.09 10.53 -0.98
N SER A 141 19.25 11.57 -0.92
CA SER A 141 18.35 12.11 -1.94
C SER A 141 18.95 12.35 -3.33
#